data_AF-A0A954DWV0-F1
#
_entry.id   AF-A0A954DWV0-F1
#
_cell.length_a   1.000
_cell.length_b   1.000
_cell.length_c   1.000
_cell.angle_alpha   90.00
_cell.angle_beta   90.00
_cell.angle_gamma   90.00
#
_symmetry.space_group_name_H-M   'P 1'
#
loop_
_entity.id
_entity.type
_entity.pdbx_description
1 polymer ?
#
loop_
_entity_poly.entity_id
_entity_poly.type
_entity_poly.pdbx_seq_one_letter_code
_entity_poly.pdbx_strand_id
1 'polypeptide(L)'
;MVAILAVACIVVLALLDRLVIAALTPGVPFALEAAPPPPDYDDPARWSALPGRVDADDVEVATLTAIDPARAPVDVFYVHPTSYIADGWNARLGDRVVDDAADRGGARIQASAFRGCCAVYAPRYRQANLTAFTGPSADGARAIALAGDDVIAAFR
;
A
#
# COMPACT_ATOMS: atom_id res chain seq x y z
N MET A 1 37.65 16.89 -21.19
CA MET A 1 36.52 15.98 -21.50
C MET A 1 36.24 15.00 -20.36
N VAL A 2 37.21 14.18 -19.93
CA VAL A 2 37.04 13.20 -18.83
C VAL A 2 36.60 13.83 -17.50
N ALA A 3 37.24 14.92 -17.07
CA ALA A 3 36.88 15.61 -15.81
C ALA A 3 35.45 16.18 -15.81
N ILE A 4 34.98 16.68 -16.96
CA ILE A 4 33.62 17.22 -17.11
C ILE A 4 32.60 16.08 -17.01
N LEU A 5 32.87 14.94 -17.66
CA LEU A 5 32.01 13.76 -17.59
C LEU A 5 31.96 13.18 -16.17
N ALA A 6 33.09 13.17 -15.44
CA ALA A 6 33.15 12.69 -14.06
C ALA A 6 32.35 13.60 -13.11
N VAL A 7 32.49 14.92 -13.22
CA VAL A 7 31.72 15.88 -12.43
C VAL A 7 30.22 15.78 -12.75
N ALA A 8 29.86 15.68 -14.03
CA ALA A 8 28.47 15.50 -14.44
C ALA A 8 27.87 14.21 -13.86
N CYS A 9 28.62 13.10 -13.89
CA CYS A 9 28.19 11.82 -13.30
C CYS A 9 27.98 11.94 -11.78
N ILE A 10 28.92 12.57 -11.06
CA ILE A 10 28.80 12.78 -9.60
C ILE A 10 27.58 13.64 -9.28
N VAL A 11 27.32 14.71 -10.04
CA VAL A 11 26.14 15.57 -9.85
C VAL A 11 24.85 14.80 -10.10
N VAL A 12 24.78 14.00 -11.18
CA VAL A 12 23.59 13.17 -11.46
C VAL A 12 23.36 12.16 -10.34
N LEU A 13 24.41 11.45 -9.90
CA LEU A 13 24.29 10.49 -8.81
C LEU A 13 23.87 11.15 -7.49
N ALA A 14 24.38 12.36 -7.21
CA ALA A 14 24.03 13.12 -6.02
C ALA A 14 22.60 13.70 -6.05
N LEU A 15 21.95 13.74 -7.21
CA LEU A 15 20.59 14.27 -7.39
C LEU A 15 19.57 13.18 -7.78
N LEU A 16 20.01 11.93 -7.91
CA LEU A 16 19.19 10.85 -8.45
C LEU A 16 17.93 10.62 -7.61
N ASP A 17 18.07 10.65 -6.27
CA ASP A 17 16.96 10.53 -5.33
C ASP A 17 15.91 11.63 -5.53
N ARG A 18 16.34 12.88 -5.67
CA ARG A 18 15.45 14.03 -5.92
C ARG A 18 14.77 13.95 -7.27
N LEU A 19 15.48 13.50 -8.30
CA LEU A 19 14.92 13.31 -9.63
C LEU A 19 13.87 12.20 -9.65
N VAL A 20 14.13 11.09 -8.95
CA VAL A 20 13.16 9.99 -8.81
C VAL A 20 11.92 10.47 -8.03
N ILE A 21 12.10 11.13 -6.88
CA ILE A 21 10.97 11.66 -6.10
C ILE A 21 10.17 12.67 -6.94
N ALA A 22 10.83 13.58 -7.65
CA ALA A 22 10.15 14.55 -8.51
C ALA A 22 9.36 13.88 -9.64
N ALA A 23 9.90 12.83 -10.26
CA ALA A 23 9.23 12.08 -11.32
C ALA A 23 8.03 11.26 -10.82
N LEU A 24 8.09 10.77 -9.57
CA LEU A 24 7.01 10.00 -8.94
C LEU A 24 5.96 10.89 -8.25
N THR A 25 6.28 12.16 -8.00
CA THR A 25 5.35 13.10 -7.38
C THR A 25 4.32 13.55 -8.41
N PRO A 26 3.01 13.39 -8.13
CA PRO A 26 1.98 13.87 -9.04
C PRO A 26 2.15 15.36 -9.34
N GLY A 27 2.20 15.71 -10.62
CA GLY A 27 2.42 17.09 -11.08
C GLY A 27 1.15 17.98 -11.06
N VAL A 28 0.04 17.45 -10.54
CA VAL A 28 -1.26 18.14 -10.46
C VAL A 28 -1.69 18.28 -9.00
N PRO A 29 -2.45 19.34 -8.63
CA PRO A 29 -3.05 19.42 -7.30
C PRO A 29 -3.97 18.22 -7.03
N PHE A 30 -4.04 17.81 -5.77
CA PHE A 30 -5.04 16.85 -5.30
C PHE A 30 -6.44 17.44 -5.48
N ALA A 31 -7.33 16.67 -6.09
CA ALA A 31 -8.75 16.96 -6.22
C ALA A 31 -9.54 15.72 -5.85
N LEU A 32 -10.46 15.84 -4.88
CA LEU A 32 -11.25 14.70 -4.39
C LEU A 32 -12.17 14.15 -5.48
N GLU A 33 -12.69 15.02 -6.33
CA GLU A 33 -13.58 14.72 -7.45
C GLU A 33 -12.88 13.90 -8.54
N ALA A 34 -11.55 13.99 -8.62
CA ALA A 34 -10.73 13.19 -9.54
C ALA A 34 -10.24 11.89 -8.90
N ALA A 35 -10.46 11.68 -7.61
CA ALA A 35 -10.05 10.47 -6.93
C ALA A 35 -10.85 9.24 -7.43
N PRO A 36 -10.26 8.04 -7.38
CA PRO A 36 -11.00 6.82 -7.69
C PRO A 36 -12.24 6.65 -6.79
N PRO A 37 -13.28 5.94 -7.26
CA PRO A 37 -14.45 5.64 -6.45
C PRO A 37 -14.08 4.96 -5.13
N PRO A 38 -14.82 5.22 -4.03
CA PRO A 38 -14.56 4.59 -2.75
C PRO A 38 -14.73 3.05 -2.82
N PRO A 39 -14.01 2.28 -1.98
CA PRO A 39 -14.22 0.84 -1.87
C PRO A 39 -15.59 0.50 -1.31
N ASP A 40 -16.16 -0.60 -1.79
CA ASP A 40 -17.33 -1.25 -1.18
C ASP A 40 -16.84 -2.45 -0.36
N TYR A 41 -16.83 -2.34 0.98
CA TYR A 41 -16.26 -3.38 1.84
C TYR A 41 -17.15 -4.62 2.04
N ASP A 42 -18.39 -4.58 1.52
CA ASP A 42 -19.23 -5.78 1.39
C ASP A 42 -18.75 -6.68 0.25
N ASP A 43 -17.97 -6.15 -0.71
CA ASP A 43 -17.32 -6.91 -1.77
C ASP A 43 -16.02 -7.55 -1.26
N PRO A 44 -15.93 -8.90 -1.19
CA PRO A 44 -14.71 -9.58 -0.75
C PRO A 44 -13.47 -9.16 -1.55
N ALA A 45 -13.60 -8.76 -2.81
CA ALA A 45 -12.47 -8.30 -3.61
C ALA A 45 -11.82 -7.00 -3.08
N ARG A 46 -12.44 -6.29 -2.13
CA ARG A 46 -11.85 -5.14 -1.42
C ARG A 46 -11.01 -5.52 -0.20
N TRP A 47 -10.69 -6.79 -0.05
CA TRP A 47 -9.82 -7.29 1.00
C TRP A 47 -8.59 -7.98 0.37
N SER A 48 -7.42 -7.71 0.93
CA SER A 48 -6.16 -8.42 0.66
C SER A 48 -6.06 -9.71 1.49
N ALA A 49 -6.65 -9.70 2.70
CA ALA A 49 -6.86 -10.87 3.54
C ALA A 49 -8.27 -10.81 4.15
N LEU A 50 -9.03 -11.89 4.00
CA LEU A 50 -10.38 -12.03 4.57
C LEU A 50 -10.60 -13.46 5.06
N PRO A 51 -10.93 -13.68 6.35
CA PRO A 51 -11.18 -15.02 6.87
C PRO A 51 -12.29 -15.75 6.09
N GLY A 52 -12.06 -17.04 5.82
CA GLY A 52 -12.96 -17.86 4.99
C GLY A 52 -12.63 -17.85 3.49
N ARG A 53 -11.59 -17.12 3.07
CA ARG A 53 -11.03 -17.14 1.71
C ARG A 53 -9.57 -17.58 1.73
N VAL A 54 -9.10 -18.10 0.60
CA VAL A 54 -7.66 -18.31 0.36
C VAL A 54 -7.03 -17.04 -0.23
N ASP A 55 -6.07 -16.47 0.48
CA ASP A 55 -5.39 -15.19 0.27
C ASP A 55 -3.86 -15.30 0.30
N ALA A 56 -3.19 -14.20 -0.03
CA ALA A 56 -1.73 -14.17 -0.15
C ALA A 56 -1.00 -14.38 1.19
N ASP A 57 -1.65 -14.14 2.32
CA ASP A 57 -1.11 -14.39 3.65
C ASP A 57 -1.25 -15.85 4.10
N ASP A 58 -1.98 -16.71 3.38
CA ASP A 58 -2.08 -18.17 3.63
C ASP A 58 -0.81 -18.94 3.25
N VAL A 59 0.34 -18.43 3.65
CA VAL A 59 1.64 -19.08 3.44
C VAL A 59 2.07 -19.84 4.67
N GLU A 60 2.63 -21.03 4.44
CA GLU A 60 3.30 -21.77 5.51
C GLU A 60 4.57 -21.03 5.93
N VAL A 61 4.67 -20.75 7.22
CA VAL A 61 5.86 -20.19 7.85
C VAL A 61 6.43 -21.29 8.76
N ALA A 62 7.65 -21.76 8.48
CA ALA A 62 8.21 -22.98 9.07
C ALA A 62 8.18 -23.04 10.60
N THR A 63 8.22 -21.89 11.28
CA THR A 63 8.22 -21.78 12.74
C THR A 63 6.86 -21.34 13.32
N LEU A 64 5.81 -21.28 12.51
CA LEU A 64 4.48 -20.81 12.90
C LEU A 64 3.41 -21.79 12.39
N THR A 65 2.74 -22.47 13.32
CA THR A 65 1.55 -23.25 12.97
C THR A 65 0.36 -22.30 12.88
N ALA A 66 -0.19 -22.13 11.68
CA ALA A 66 -1.41 -21.35 11.50
C ALA A 66 -2.60 -22.04 12.17
N ILE A 67 -3.48 -21.26 12.79
CA ILE A 67 -4.75 -21.75 13.32
C ILE A 67 -5.85 -21.63 12.27
N ASP A 68 -6.98 -22.30 12.49
CA ASP A 68 -8.21 -22.06 11.74
C ASP A 68 -8.74 -20.64 12.08
N PRO A 69 -8.81 -19.71 11.11
CA PRO A 69 -9.32 -18.36 11.36
C PRO A 69 -10.74 -18.35 11.93
N ALA A 70 -11.59 -19.33 11.59
CA ALA A 70 -12.95 -19.42 12.14
C ALA A 70 -13.00 -19.78 13.63
N ARG A 71 -11.86 -20.20 14.20
CA ARG A 71 -11.69 -20.51 15.63
C ARG A 71 -10.70 -19.57 16.32
N ALA A 72 -10.29 -18.50 15.64
CA ALA A 72 -9.35 -17.57 16.21
C ALA A 72 -9.95 -16.88 17.44
N PRO A 73 -9.20 -16.79 18.56
CA PRO A 73 -9.66 -16.07 19.74
C PRO A 73 -9.63 -14.54 19.58
N VAL A 74 -8.95 -14.02 18.55
CA VAL A 74 -8.73 -12.59 18.31
C VAL A 74 -8.74 -12.30 16.81
N ASP A 75 -9.30 -11.15 16.44
CA ASP A 75 -9.21 -10.59 15.09
C ASP A 75 -8.06 -9.57 15.01
N VAL A 76 -7.29 -9.62 13.93
CA VAL A 76 -6.25 -8.64 13.61
C VAL A 76 -6.66 -7.87 12.38
N PHE A 77 -6.86 -6.56 12.54
CA PHE A 77 -7.02 -5.63 11.43
C PHE A 77 -5.66 -5.07 11.01
N TYR A 78 -5.14 -5.54 9.88
CA TYR A 78 -3.82 -5.19 9.38
C TYR A 78 -3.91 -4.17 8.24
N VAL A 79 -3.33 -2.98 8.45
CA VAL A 79 -3.20 -1.95 7.42
C VAL A 79 -1.83 -2.09 6.78
N HIS A 80 -1.80 -2.51 5.51
CA HIS A 80 -0.53 -2.68 4.79
C HIS A 80 0.12 -1.31 4.47
N PRO A 81 1.45 -1.24 4.23
CA PRO A 81 2.07 -0.03 3.70
C PRO A 81 1.57 0.33 2.29
N THR A 82 1.84 1.56 1.83
CA THR A 82 1.61 1.89 0.41
C THR A 82 2.55 1.09 -0.48
N SER A 83 1.99 0.54 -1.55
CA SER A 83 2.68 -0.06 -2.70
C SER A 83 2.45 0.77 -3.97
N TYR A 84 1.78 1.92 -3.86
CA TYR A 84 1.43 2.75 -5.00
C TYR A 84 2.57 3.68 -5.41
N ILE A 85 3.19 3.34 -6.54
CA ILE A 85 4.29 4.08 -7.17
C ILE A 85 3.87 4.38 -8.61
N ALA A 86 3.16 5.49 -8.82
CA ALA A 86 2.73 5.96 -10.14
C ALA A 86 2.54 7.49 -10.15
N ASP A 87 1.83 8.02 -11.15
CA ASP A 87 1.67 9.46 -11.42
C ASP A 87 0.45 10.13 -10.78
N GLY A 88 -0.45 9.37 -10.13
CA GLY A 88 -1.65 9.87 -9.45
C GLY A 88 -1.49 10.00 -7.93
N TRP A 89 -2.42 10.70 -7.27
CA TRP A 89 -2.40 10.87 -5.81
C TRP A 89 -2.85 9.64 -5.03
N ASN A 90 -3.85 8.90 -5.54
CA ASN A 90 -4.37 7.70 -4.90
C ASN A 90 -4.58 6.59 -5.92
N ALA A 91 -4.25 5.36 -5.54
CA ALA A 91 -4.41 4.18 -6.38
C ALA A 91 -5.88 3.89 -6.68
N ARG A 92 -6.15 3.42 -7.91
CA ARG A 92 -7.44 2.82 -8.26
C ARG A 92 -7.52 1.43 -7.64
N LEU A 93 -8.68 1.10 -7.11
CA LEU A 93 -8.94 -0.26 -6.64
C LEU A 93 -9.02 -1.21 -7.84
N GLY A 94 -8.49 -2.43 -7.70
CA GLY A 94 -8.41 -3.39 -8.81
C GLY A 94 -7.26 -3.11 -9.77
N ASP A 95 -6.40 -2.12 -9.49
CA ASP A 95 -5.11 -2.03 -10.16
C ASP A 95 -4.27 -3.24 -9.77
N ARG A 96 -4.13 -4.19 -10.70
CA ARG A 96 -3.44 -5.45 -10.46
C ARG A 96 -2.01 -5.26 -9.99
N VAL A 97 -1.31 -4.21 -10.41
CA VAL A 97 0.08 -4.00 -10.00
C VAL A 97 0.14 -3.59 -8.53
N VAL A 98 -0.74 -2.68 -8.13
CA VAL A 98 -0.81 -2.19 -6.74
C VAL A 98 -1.34 -3.27 -5.81
N ASP A 99 -2.40 -3.97 -6.22
CA ASP A 99 -3.04 -5.02 -5.45
C ASP A 99 -2.08 -6.20 -5.23
N ASP A 100 -1.44 -6.68 -6.30
CA ASP A 100 -0.44 -7.76 -6.20
C ASP A 100 0.75 -7.39 -5.31
N ALA A 101 1.18 -6.13 -5.34
CA ALA A 101 2.27 -5.64 -4.51
C ALA A 101 1.86 -5.55 -3.03
N ALA A 102 0.64 -5.10 -2.75
CA ALA A 102 0.07 -5.09 -1.40
C ALA A 102 -0.10 -6.52 -0.86
N ASP A 103 -0.62 -7.44 -1.68
CA ASP A 103 -0.82 -8.85 -1.33
C ASP A 103 0.52 -9.56 -1.06
N ARG A 104 1.50 -9.43 -1.96
CA ARG A 104 2.79 -10.13 -1.81
C ARG A 104 3.76 -9.46 -0.85
N GLY A 105 3.75 -8.14 -0.78
CA GLY A 105 4.70 -7.34 0.01
C GLY A 105 4.19 -7.06 1.42
N GLY A 106 2.93 -6.65 1.54
CA GLY A 106 2.28 -6.36 2.82
C GLY A 106 1.72 -7.62 3.46
N ALA A 107 0.63 -8.15 2.90
CA ALA A 107 -0.13 -9.24 3.52
C ALA A 107 0.71 -10.52 3.70
N ARG A 108 1.31 -11.03 2.62
CA ARG A 108 2.11 -12.27 2.65
C ARG A 108 3.30 -12.22 3.61
N ILE A 109 4.06 -11.13 3.60
CA ILE A 109 5.33 -11.05 4.37
C ILE A 109 5.07 -10.62 5.81
N GLN A 110 4.13 -9.69 6.03
CA GLN A 110 3.97 -9.04 7.34
C GLN A 110 2.74 -9.58 8.08
N ALA A 111 1.60 -9.69 7.40
CA ALA A 111 0.35 -10.11 8.05
C ALA A 111 0.34 -11.60 8.41
N SER A 112 1.08 -12.43 7.65
CA SER A 112 1.23 -13.86 7.93
C SER A 112 1.79 -14.17 9.33
N ALA A 113 2.51 -13.22 9.95
CA ALA A 113 3.03 -13.36 11.31
C ALA A 113 1.92 -13.51 12.37
N PHE A 114 0.70 -13.05 12.10
CA PHE A 114 -0.42 -13.10 13.06
C PHE A 114 -1.22 -14.41 13.00
N ARG A 115 -0.96 -15.27 12.00
CA ARG A 115 -1.80 -16.45 11.73
C ARG A 115 -1.73 -17.55 12.78
N GLY A 116 -0.75 -17.50 13.69
CA GLY A 116 -0.68 -18.44 14.81
C GLY A 116 -1.66 -18.16 15.95
N CYS A 117 -2.31 -16.99 15.95
CA CYS A 117 -3.21 -16.58 17.03
C CYS A 117 -4.55 -16.02 16.56
N CYS A 118 -4.64 -15.61 15.30
CA CYS A 118 -5.55 -14.54 14.96
C CYS A 118 -6.18 -14.74 13.56
N ALA A 119 -7.41 -14.27 13.39
CA ALA A 119 -8.05 -14.12 12.09
C ALA A 119 -7.65 -12.77 11.50
N VAL A 120 -7.01 -12.77 10.34
CA VAL A 120 -6.43 -11.55 9.75
C VAL A 120 -7.39 -10.95 8.74
N TYR A 121 -7.71 -9.67 8.93
CA TYR A 121 -8.46 -8.84 8.01
C TYR A 121 -7.55 -7.73 7.50
N ALA A 122 -7.35 -7.64 6.19
CA ALA A 122 -6.53 -6.60 5.58
C ALA A 122 -7.29 -5.93 4.43
N PRO A 123 -7.79 -4.70 4.58
CA PRO A 123 -8.57 -4.05 3.53
C PRO A 123 -7.68 -3.53 2.41
N ARG A 124 -8.21 -3.52 1.19
CA ARG A 124 -7.71 -2.71 0.09
C ARG A 124 -8.36 -1.33 0.18
N TYR A 125 -7.56 -0.29 0.06
CA TYR A 125 -8.00 1.10 0.13
C TYR A 125 -7.33 1.90 -0.98
N ARG A 126 -7.78 3.13 -1.23
CA ARG A 126 -7.18 4.02 -2.23
C ARG A 126 -5.84 4.54 -1.73
N GLN A 127 -4.82 3.69 -1.81
CA GLN A 127 -3.48 3.95 -1.28
C GLN A 127 -2.93 5.28 -1.78
N ALA A 128 -2.46 6.13 -0.87
CA ALA A 128 -1.77 7.37 -1.24
C ALA A 128 -0.43 7.06 -1.94
N ASN A 129 -0.06 7.91 -2.89
CA ASN A 129 1.22 7.84 -3.60
C ASN A 129 2.39 7.77 -2.61
N LEU A 130 3.41 6.96 -2.92
CA LEU A 130 4.63 6.86 -2.12
C LEU A 130 5.24 8.22 -1.76
N THR A 131 5.22 9.18 -2.69
CA THR A 131 5.80 10.51 -2.46
C THR A 131 5.04 11.35 -1.45
N ALA A 132 3.76 11.02 -1.15
CA ALA A 132 3.03 11.65 -0.06
C ALA A 132 3.71 11.41 1.31
N PHE A 133 4.48 10.32 1.44
CA PHE A 133 5.20 9.95 2.66
C PHE A 133 6.66 10.41 2.65
N THR A 134 7.31 10.43 1.48
CA THR A 134 8.74 10.78 1.35
C THR A 134 9.00 12.26 1.05
N GLY A 135 8.00 12.96 0.50
CA GLY A 135 8.03 14.40 0.23
C GLY A 135 6.74 15.08 0.71
N PRO A 136 6.60 15.35 2.03
CA PRO A 136 5.37 15.88 2.61
C PRO A 136 4.90 17.17 1.94
N SER A 137 3.62 17.22 1.58
CA SER A 137 2.95 18.35 0.96
C SER A 137 1.49 18.41 1.38
N ALA A 138 0.81 19.55 1.14
CA ALA A 138 -0.61 19.67 1.43
C ALA A 138 -1.46 18.69 0.59
N ASP A 139 -1.08 18.46 -0.67
CA ASP A 139 -1.71 17.48 -1.54
C ASP A 139 -1.49 16.04 -1.06
N GLY A 140 -0.25 15.69 -0.69
CA GLY A 140 0.07 14.39 -0.12
C GLY A 140 -0.69 14.12 1.18
N ALA A 141 -0.83 15.12 2.05
CA ALA A 141 -1.62 15.00 3.27
C ALA A 141 -3.10 14.73 2.99
N ARG A 142 -3.68 15.34 1.95
CA ARG A 142 -5.06 15.06 1.52
C ARG A 142 -5.20 13.66 0.93
N ALA A 143 -4.23 13.20 0.14
CA ALA A 143 -4.21 11.84 -0.38
C ALA A 143 -4.14 10.80 0.74
N ILE A 144 -3.31 11.05 1.76
CA ILE A 144 -3.21 10.20 2.97
C ILE A 144 -4.53 10.22 3.75
N ALA A 145 -5.16 11.40 3.91
CA ALA A 145 -6.45 11.50 4.58
C ALA A 145 -7.53 10.67 3.89
N LEU A 146 -7.61 10.74 2.55
CA LEU A 146 -8.55 9.92 1.77
C LEU A 146 -8.31 8.40 1.97
N ALA A 147 -7.05 7.98 1.97
CA ALA A 147 -6.69 6.59 2.26
C ALA A 147 -7.06 6.20 3.70
N GLY A 148 -6.90 7.12 4.66
CA GLY A 148 -7.29 6.93 6.05
C GLY A 148 -8.81 6.78 6.22
N ASP A 149 -9.60 7.55 5.49
CA ASP A 149 -11.06 7.45 5.51
C ASP A 149 -11.53 6.06 5.03
N ASP A 150 -10.90 5.52 3.99
CA ASP A 150 -11.17 4.16 3.50
C ASP A 150 -10.82 3.09 4.56
N VAL A 151 -9.65 3.22 5.22
CA VAL A 151 -9.23 2.31 6.29
C VAL A 151 -10.21 2.35 7.46
N ILE A 152 -10.68 3.54 7.85
CA ILE A 152 -11.68 3.71 8.91
C ILE A 152 -13.02 3.10 8.48
N ALA A 153 -13.41 3.26 7.21
CA ALA A 153 -14.63 2.67 6.68
C ALA A 153 -14.59 1.13 6.70
N ALA A 154 -13.44 0.53 6.38
CA ALA A 154 -13.26 -0.93 6.42
C ALA A 154 -13.32 -1.53 7.83
N PHE A 155 -12.95 -0.75 8.86
CA PHE A 155 -12.91 -1.23 10.24
C PHE A 155 -14.29 -1.29 10.91
N ARG A 156 -15.28 -0.58 10.36
CA ARG A 156 -16.63 -0.45 10.93
C ARG A 156 -17.52 -1.61 10.52
#